data_AF-A0ABD6BNM5-F1
#
_entry.id   AF-A0ABD6BNM5-F1
#
_cell.length_a   1.000
_cell.length_b   1.000
_cell.length_c   1.000
_cell.angle_alpha   90.00
_cell.angle_beta   90.00
_cell.angle_gamma   90.00
#
_symmetry.space_group_name_H-M   'P 1'
#
loop_
_entity.id
_entity.type
_entity.pdbx_description
1 polymer ?
#
loop_
_entity_poly.entity_id
_entity_poly.type
_entity_poly.pdbx_seq_one_letter_code
_entity_poly.pdbx_strand_id
1 'polypeptide(L)'
;MNTRYTALSITLVLLVAAVAPATAAAAPVSEDAVGDLTVTAAPASTAASAAAESTTRADGSDSIIAASDVAIIRLNASGIPAEADGDGTLVGDEVTVELTQTAASVDENASAKTLDVSADTEGVAVNATEDAVYVALDLQTTAFQQGNGTATAAAGDSFTAVTTVTDSVTDGENYTQQTRFGVVEPKVRFTDDVSEAVAGEVFNFEVATTLAPGTSLTFSLTSGHDAETGAATNVQTTVDENSRATAQFSFFTYEANEEYSITVAADGVELGNTWTGTTVAPATPENATADATEEPTETSTSAPGFGVVAALLAIVGAGALARRE
;
A
#
# COMPACT_ATOMS: atom_id res chain seq x y z
N MET A 1 29.93 22.94 88.05
CA MET A 1 30.75 22.13 87.13
C MET A 1 29.93 20.89 86.78
N ASN A 2 29.29 20.89 85.61
CA ASN A 2 29.71 20.10 84.44
C ASN A 2 29.49 18.59 84.67
N THR A 3 28.73 17.82 83.89
CA THR A 3 28.05 18.04 82.60
C THR A 3 27.04 16.89 82.43
N ARG A 4 25.96 17.16 81.70
CA ARG A 4 24.96 16.20 81.21
C ARG A 4 25.60 15.14 80.31
N TYR A 5 25.00 13.95 80.20
CA TYR A 5 24.68 13.24 78.93
C TYR A 5 23.93 11.94 79.27
N THR A 6 22.60 12.02 79.34
CA THR A 6 21.72 10.85 79.26
C THR A 6 21.50 10.58 77.78
N ALA A 7 22.05 9.49 77.26
CA ALA A 7 21.84 9.06 75.89
C ALA A 7 20.40 8.57 75.71
N LEU A 8 19.59 9.36 75.01
CA LEU A 8 18.26 8.98 74.52
C LEU A 8 18.46 8.43 73.10
N SER A 9 18.58 7.11 72.95
CA SER A 9 18.54 6.49 71.62
C SER A 9 17.10 6.51 71.12
N ILE A 10 16.83 7.45 70.21
CA ILE A 10 15.59 7.55 69.46
C ILE A 10 15.63 6.46 68.36
N THR A 11 14.77 5.46 68.48
CA THR A 11 14.47 4.53 67.39
C THR A 11 13.65 5.29 66.35
N LEU A 12 14.29 5.69 65.25
CA LEU A 12 13.62 6.24 64.09
C LEU A 12 12.91 5.10 63.35
N VAL A 13 11.60 4.97 63.54
CA VAL A 13 10.75 4.12 62.69
C VAL A 13 10.59 4.87 61.37
N LEU A 14 11.30 4.43 60.32
CA LEU A 14 11.00 4.84 58.95
C LEU A 14 9.63 4.24 58.58
N LEU A 15 8.59 5.06 58.67
CA LEU A 15 7.31 4.78 58.02
C LEU A 15 7.52 5.04 56.52
N VAL A 16 7.83 3.98 55.76
CA VAL A 16 7.75 4.01 54.30
C VAL A 16 6.26 4.10 53.97
N ALA A 17 5.77 5.32 53.77
CA ALA A 17 4.48 5.52 53.12
C ALA A 17 4.65 5.02 51.69
N ALA A 18 4.05 3.87 51.38
CA ALA A 18 3.81 3.47 50.01
C ALA A 18 2.95 4.57 49.38
N VAL A 19 3.59 5.44 48.60
CA VAL A 19 2.89 6.35 47.70
C VAL A 19 2.25 5.44 46.66
N ALA A 20 0.96 5.15 46.83
CA ALA A 20 0.16 4.63 45.73
C ALA A 20 0.38 5.59 44.55
N PRO A 21 0.62 5.10 43.32
CA PRO A 21 0.66 5.98 42.16
C PRO A 21 -0.64 6.77 42.19
N ALA A 22 -0.53 8.11 42.19
CA ALA A 22 -1.68 8.95 42.07
C ALA A 22 -2.35 8.56 40.75
N THR A 23 -3.50 7.89 40.83
CA THR A 23 -4.39 7.71 39.69
C THR A 23 -4.67 9.12 39.19
N ALA A 24 -4.05 9.51 38.08
CA ALA A 24 -4.38 10.75 37.42
C ALA A 24 -5.89 10.68 37.16
N ALA A 25 -6.64 11.66 37.66
CA ALA A 25 -8.07 11.72 37.38
C ALA A 25 -8.21 11.80 35.86
N ALA A 26 -8.83 10.79 35.26
CA ALA A 26 -9.13 10.78 33.84
C ALA A 26 -9.95 12.04 33.52
N ALA A 27 -9.48 12.82 32.54
CA ALA A 27 -10.22 13.98 32.05
C ALA A 27 -11.32 13.49 31.10
N PRO A 28 -12.48 14.18 31.05
CA PRO A 28 -13.50 13.86 30.08
C PRO A 28 -12.96 14.01 28.66
N VAL A 29 -13.44 13.15 27.75
CA VAL A 29 -13.12 13.21 26.33
C VAL A 29 -13.76 14.49 25.78
N SER A 30 -12.97 15.39 25.20
CA SER A 30 -13.56 16.56 24.54
C SER A 30 -14.29 16.13 23.26
N GLU A 31 -15.36 16.81 22.87
CA GLU A 31 -16.10 16.53 21.62
C GLU A 31 -15.18 16.54 20.38
N ASP A 32 -14.10 17.33 20.39
CA ASP A 32 -13.08 17.39 19.33
C ASP A 32 -11.95 16.34 19.46
N ALA A 33 -11.96 15.48 20.50
CA ALA A 33 -10.91 14.48 20.72
C ALA A 33 -11.05 13.25 19.81
N VAL A 34 -12.27 12.99 19.32
CA VAL A 34 -12.55 11.95 18.32
C VAL A 34 -12.50 12.60 16.94
N GLY A 35 -11.36 12.46 16.28
CA GLY A 35 -11.13 12.98 14.95
C GLY A 35 -11.67 12.07 13.84
N ASP A 36 -11.08 12.21 12.65
CA ASP A 36 -11.53 11.49 11.47
C ASP A 36 -11.31 9.98 11.57
N LEU A 37 -12.23 9.22 10.94
CA LEU A 37 -12.13 7.79 10.70
C LEU A 37 -11.76 7.55 9.22
N THR A 38 -10.59 6.97 8.98
CA THR A 38 -10.04 6.74 7.64
C THR A 38 -9.81 5.26 7.39
N VAL A 39 -9.93 4.83 6.13
CA VAL A 39 -9.57 3.50 5.65
C VAL A 39 -8.44 3.61 4.65
N THR A 40 -7.44 2.75 4.73
CA THR A 40 -6.36 2.65 3.72
C THR A 40 -6.06 1.19 3.40
N ALA A 41 -5.39 0.93 2.29
CA ALA A 41 -4.89 -0.40 1.94
C ALA A 41 -3.39 -0.57 2.25
N ALA A 42 -2.99 -1.76 2.69
CA ALA A 42 -1.61 -2.23 2.68
C ALA A 42 -1.47 -3.48 1.81
N PRO A 43 -0.28 -3.72 1.22
CA PRO A 43 -0.07 -4.87 0.32
C PRO A 43 -0.40 -6.20 0.99
N ALA A 44 -0.92 -7.15 0.21
CA ALA A 44 -1.18 -8.54 0.62
C ALA A 44 -0.01 -9.24 1.33
N SER A 45 1.24 -8.88 0.99
CA SER A 45 2.45 -9.40 1.63
C SER A 45 2.69 -8.86 3.05
N THR A 46 1.91 -7.89 3.50
CA THR A 46 2.01 -7.26 4.82
C THR A 46 1.08 -7.99 5.77
N ALA A 47 1.61 -8.57 6.85
CA ALA A 47 0.76 -9.15 7.89
C ALA A 47 -0.09 -8.07 8.57
N ALA A 48 -1.31 -8.42 8.99
CA ALA A 48 -2.22 -7.50 9.68
C ALA A 48 -1.56 -6.81 10.89
N SER A 49 -0.76 -7.52 11.70
CA SER A 49 -0.03 -6.93 12.83
C SER A 49 0.95 -5.85 12.40
N ALA A 50 1.74 -6.09 11.36
CA ALA A 50 2.67 -5.11 10.82
C ALA A 50 1.94 -3.90 10.19
N ALA A 51 0.77 -4.14 9.59
CA ALA A 51 -0.08 -3.09 9.04
C ALA A 51 -0.70 -2.21 10.16
N ALA A 52 -1.13 -2.79 11.28
CA ALA A 52 -1.65 -2.05 12.44
C ALA A 52 -0.55 -1.24 13.15
N GLU A 53 0.69 -1.72 13.13
CA GLU A 53 1.86 -0.97 13.62
C GLU A 53 2.29 0.16 12.69
N SER A 54 1.79 0.22 11.46
CA SER A 54 2.07 1.32 10.53
C SER A 54 1.42 2.60 11.06
N THR A 55 2.17 3.37 11.84
CA THR A 55 1.76 4.70 12.33
C THR A 55 1.68 5.74 11.21
N THR A 56 1.79 5.31 9.95
CA THR A 56 1.75 6.17 8.78
C THR A 56 0.37 6.80 8.69
N ARG A 57 0.33 8.13 8.78
CA ARG A 57 -0.90 8.90 8.63
C ARG A 57 -1.18 9.06 7.14
N ALA A 58 -2.29 8.53 6.67
CA ALA A 58 -2.81 8.91 5.37
C ALA A 58 -3.68 10.15 5.52
N ASP A 59 -3.51 11.09 4.60
CA ASP A 59 -4.31 12.32 4.53
C ASP A 59 -5.69 12.09 3.85
N GLY A 60 -5.92 10.87 3.34
CA GLY A 60 -7.15 10.48 2.65
C GLY A 60 -7.64 9.10 3.07
N SER A 61 -8.90 8.81 2.73
CA SER A 61 -9.52 7.49 2.93
C SER A 61 -9.78 6.84 1.58
N ASP A 62 -9.35 5.59 1.44
CA ASP A 62 -9.67 4.74 0.32
C ASP A 62 -11.14 4.38 0.35
N SER A 63 -11.77 4.42 -0.82
CA SER A 63 -13.17 4.00 -1.01
C SER A 63 -13.30 2.57 -1.54
N ILE A 64 -12.19 1.99 -1.99
CA ILE A 64 -12.09 0.62 -2.50
C ILE A 64 -10.77 0.00 -2.03
N ILE A 65 -10.80 -1.30 -1.72
CA ILE A 65 -9.65 -2.10 -1.31
C ILE A 65 -9.68 -3.40 -2.13
N ALA A 66 -8.55 -3.86 -2.66
CA ALA A 66 -8.52 -5.15 -3.34
C ALA A 66 -8.77 -6.29 -2.34
N ALA A 67 -9.49 -7.34 -2.76
CA ALA A 67 -9.81 -8.47 -1.89
C ALA A 67 -8.56 -9.23 -1.37
N SER A 68 -7.39 -9.00 -1.98
CA SER A 68 -6.11 -9.55 -1.53
C SER A 68 -5.40 -8.69 -0.47
N ASP A 69 -5.77 -7.42 -0.35
CA ASP A 69 -5.01 -6.46 0.45
C ASP A 69 -5.51 -6.42 1.89
N VAL A 70 -4.67 -5.86 2.76
CA VAL A 70 -5.03 -5.60 4.16
C VAL A 70 -5.70 -4.24 4.25
N ALA A 71 -6.93 -4.20 4.75
CA ALA A 71 -7.61 -2.94 5.06
C ALA A 71 -7.15 -2.43 6.42
N ILE A 72 -6.77 -1.16 6.51
CA ILE A 72 -6.39 -0.49 7.76
C ILE A 72 -7.43 0.59 8.06
N ILE A 73 -8.15 0.43 9.15
CA ILE A 73 -9.08 1.41 9.69
C ILE A 73 -8.36 2.17 10.80
N ARG A 74 -8.29 3.49 10.66
CA ARG A 74 -7.64 4.37 11.62
C ARG A 74 -8.65 5.37 12.17
N LEU A 75 -8.87 5.31 13.48
CA LEU A 75 -9.58 6.36 14.21
C LEU A 75 -8.55 7.32 14.82
N ASN A 76 -8.64 8.61 14.49
CA ASN A 76 -7.93 9.64 15.25
C ASN A 76 -8.62 9.83 16.59
N ALA A 77 -7.89 9.63 17.69
CA ALA A 77 -8.45 9.57 19.02
C ALA A 77 -7.43 10.17 20.01
N SER A 78 -7.15 11.47 19.89
CA SER A 78 -6.12 12.12 20.71
C SER A 78 -6.57 12.22 22.16
N GLY A 79 -5.81 11.63 23.08
CA GLY A 79 -6.11 11.71 24.52
C GLY A 79 -7.21 10.74 24.99
N ILE A 80 -7.54 9.74 24.17
CA ILE A 80 -8.38 8.61 24.58
C ILE A 80 -7.45 7.50 25.07
N PRO A 81 -7.58 7.03 26.32
CA PRO A 81 -6.79 5.92 26.84
C PRO A 81 -7.28 4.60 26.22
N ALA A 82 -7.06 4.41 24.92
CA ALA A 82 -7.27 3.12 24.29
C ALA A 82 -6.07 2.23 24.60
N GLU A 83 -6.31 1.08 25.22
CA GLU A 83 -5.32 0.03 25.39
C GLU A 83 -5.69 -1.16 24.49
N ALA A 84 -4.70 -1.76 23.85
CA ALA A 84 -4.82 -3.09 23.29
C ALA A 84 -4.02 -4.05 24.18
N ASP A 85 -4.49 -5.29 24.34
CA ASP A 85 -3.75 -6.29 25.09
C ASP A 85 -2.57 -6.83 24.26
N GLY A 86 -1.88 -7.83 24.82
CA GLY A 86 -0.74 -8.45 24.16
C GLY A 86 -1.11 -9.30 22.93
N ASP A 87 -2.39 -9.60 22.70
CA ASP A 87 -2.86 -10.33 21.51
C ASP A 87 -3.49 -9.41 20.44
N GLY A 88 -3.62 -8.11 20.73
CA GLY A 88 -4.11 -7.13 19.78
C GLY A 88 -5.63 -7.01 19.83
N THR A 89 -6.27 -7.41 20.92
CA THR A 89 -7.68 -7.13 21.21
C THR A 89 -7.80 -5.80 21.95
N LEU A 90 -8.83 -5.01 21.64
CA LEU A 90 -9.12 -3.77 22.39
C LEU A 90 -9.50 -4.10 23.84
N VAL A 91 -8.83 -3.44 24.79
CA VAL A 91 -9.03 -3.61 26.23
C VAL A 91 -9.86 -2.44 26.75
N GLY A 92 -10.98 -2.77 27.39
CA GLY A 92 -11.90 -1.80 27.98
C GLY A 92 -13.05 -1.44 27.05
N ASP A 93 -14.16 -1.00 27.63
CA ASP A 93 -15.39 -0.66 26.90
C ASP A 93 -15.32 0.74 26.24
N GLU A 94 -14.13 1.36 26.18
CA GLU A 94 -13.95 2.77 25.77
C GLU A 94 -13.87 2.93 24.25
N VAL A 95 -13.49 1.90 23.49
CA VAL A 95 -13.50 1.94 22.02
C VAL A 95 -14.04 0.62 21.45
N THR A 96 -15.04 0.71 20.57
CA THR A 96 -15.55 -0.43 19.80
C THR A 96 -15.42 -0.16 18.31
N VAL A 97 -15.09 -1.20 17.54
CA VAL A 97 -15.02 -1.13 16.07
C VAL A 97 -15.84 -2.29 15.50
N GLU A 98 -16.89 -1.94 14.78
CA GLU A 98 -17.80 -2.88 14.13
C GLU A 98 -17.77 -2.68 12.62
N LEU A 99 -17.69 -3.78 11.86
CA LEU A 99 -17.88 -3.76 10.42
C LEU A 99 -19.17 -4.48 10.07
N THR A 100 -20.01 -3.85 9.26
CA THR A 100 -21.22 -4.46 8.72
C THR A 100 -21.27 -4.31 7.22
N GLN A 101 -21.52 -5.41 6.51
CA GLN A 101 -21.75 -5.41 5.08
C GLN A 101 -23.00 -4.60 4.75
N THR A 102 -22.86 -3.66 3.82
CA THR A 102 -23.94 -2.80 3.37
C THR A 102 -25.01 -3.63 2.66
N ALA A 103 -26.28 -3.35 2.96
CA ALA A 103 -27.42 -4.10 2.42
C ALA A 103 -27.44 -4.17 0.89
N ALA A 104 -26.90 -3.15 0.19
CA ALA A 104 -26.81 -3.12 -1.27
C ALA A 104 -25.81 -4.12 -1.85
N SER A 105 -24.87 -4.60 -1.04
CA SER A 105 -23.84 -5.58 -1.42
C SER A 105 -24.10 -6.98 -0.87
N VAL A 106 -25.21 -7.20 -0.17
CA VAL A 106 -25.59 -8.54 0.33
C VAL A 106 -26.26 -9.31 -0.80
N ASP A 107 -25.75 -10.50 -1.08
CA ASP A 107 -26.32 -11.40 -2.08
C ASP A 107 -27.78 -11.77 -1.77
N GLU A 108 -28.53 -12.09 -2.82
CA GLU A 108 -29.92 -12.54 -2.68
C GLU A 108 -29.98 -13.79 -1.79
N ASN A 109 -30.82 -13.76 -0.75
CA ASN A 109 -30.97 -14.83 0.25
C ASN A 109 -29.74 -15.09 1.15
N ALA A 110 -28.74 -14.19 1.15
CA ALA A 110 -27.65 -14.23 2.11
C ALA A 110 -27.94 -13.35 3.35
N SER A 111 -27.28 -13.66 4.46
CA SER A 111 -27.17 -12.74 5.60
C SER A 111 -26.00 -11.79 5.37
N ALA A 112 -26.10 -10.57 5.90
CA ALA A 112 -24.98 -9.63 5.88
C ALA A 112 -23.79 -10.20 6.68
N LYS A 113 -22.58 -9.95 6.18
CA LYS A 113 -21.34 -10.21 6.91
C LYS A 113 -21.16 -9.15 7.99
N THR A 114 -20.80 -9.57 9.20
CA THR A 114 -20.51 -8.67 10.33
C THR A 114 -19.22 -9.08 11.03
N LEU A 115 -18.48 -8.12 11.54
CA LEU A 115 -17.29 -8.34 12.35
C LEU A 115 -17.30 -7.38 13.54
N ASP A 116 -17.05 -7.92 14.72
CA ASP A 116 -16.73 -7.18 15.93
C ASP A 116 -15.24 -7.35 16.18
N VAL A 117 -14.49 -6.27 16.07
CA VAL A 117 -13.03 -6.25 16.17
C VAL A 117 -12.57 -6.43 17.63
N SER A 118 -13.47 -6.22 18.61
CA SER A 118 -13.17 -6.49 20.02
C SER A 118 -13.14 -7.99 20.34
N ALA A 119 -13.50 -8.86 19.39
CA ALA A 119 -13.32 -10.28 19.52
C ALA A 119 -11.98 -10.71 18.89
N ASP A 120 -11.20 -11.51 19.62
CA ASP A 120 -10.00 -12.18 19.08
C ASP A 120 -10.38 -12.97 17.82
N THR A 121 -9.98 -12.44 16.66
CA THR A 121 -10.38 -12.92 15.33
C THR A 121 -9.13 -13.05 14.47
N GLU A 122 -8.94 -14.23 13.89
CA GLU A 122 -7.85 -14.47 12.93
C GLU A 122 -7.92 -13.48 11.77
N GLY A 123 -6.76 -12.95 11.36
CA GLY A 123 -6.67 -11.95 10.29
C GLY A 123 -6.91 -10.51 10.74
N VAL A 124 -7.27 -10.29 12.01
CA VAL A 124 -7.43 -8.95 12.59
C VAL A 124 -6.25 -8.65 13.50
N ALA A 125 -5.76 -7.42 13.47
CA ALA A 125 -4.81 -6.92 14.45
C ALA A 125 -5.18 -5.50 14.85
N VAL A 126 -5.09 -5.19 16.13
CA VAL A 126 -5.30 -3.85 16.65
C VAL A 126 -4.04 -3.31 17.29
N ASN A 127 -3.80 -2.03 17.06
CA ASN A 127 -2.75 -1.27 17.72
C ASN A 127 -3.34 0.06 18.19
N ALA A 128 -3.32 0.28 19.50
CA ALA A 128 -3.74 1.52 20.12
C ALA A 128 -2.51 2.35 20.51
N THR A 129 -2.55 3.63 20.14
CA THR A 129 -1.51 4.62 20.48
C THR A 129 -2.16 5.77 21.24
N GLU A 130 -1.35 6.67 21.80
CA GLU A 130 -1.85 7.86 22.51
C GLU A 130 -2.75 8.77 21.63
N ASP A 131 -2.57 8.71 20.31
CA ASP A 131 -3.21 9.61 19.35
C ASP A 131 -4.25 8.94 18.43
N ALA A 132 -4.25 7.61 18.34
CA ALA A 132 -5.06 6.89 17.36
C ALA A 132 -5.18 5.39 17.67
N VAL A 133 -6.27 4.81 17.18
CA VAL A 133 -6.50 3.36 17.14
C VAL A 133 -6.43 2.89 15.69
N TYR A 134 -5.62 1.86 15.45
CA TYR A 134 -5.41 1.23 14.15
C TYR A 134 -5.95 -0.19 14.20
N VAL A 135 -6.86 -0.52 13.28
CA VAL A 135 -7.37 -1.88 13.09
C VAL A 135 -6.97 -2.32 11.69
N ALA A 136 -6.13 -3.34 11.58
CA ALA A 136 -5.79 -3.96 10.32
C ALA A 136 -6.59 -5.26 10.13
N LEU A 137 -7.13 -5.47 8.93
CA LEU A 137 -7.91 -6.63 8.55
C LEU A 137 -7.35 -7.23 7.27
N ASP A 138 -6.81 -8.44 7.37
CA ASP A 138 -6.52 -9.27 6.21
C ASP A 138 -7.85 -9.77 5.63
N LEU A 139 -8.26 -9.22 4.50
CA LEU A 139 -9.56 -9.52 3.90
C LEU A 139 -9.68 -10.97 3.40
N GLN A 140 -8.56 -11.65 3.16
CA GLN A 140 -8.53 -13.04 2.71
C GLN A 140 -8.69 -14.04 3.84
N THR A 141 -8.24 -13.69 5.06
CA THR A 141 -8.26 -14.62 6.20
C THR A 141 -9.29 -14.24 7.26
N THR A 142 -9.69 -12.96 7.35
CA THR A 142 -10.62 -12.49 8.37
C THR A 142 -11.98 -13.19 8.26
N ALA A 143 -12.39 -13.84 9.34
CA ALA A 143 -13.65 -14.55 9.43
C ALA A 143 -14.78 -13.61 9.89
N PHE A 144 -15.57 -13.11 8.96
CA PHE A 144 -16.80 -12.37 9.26
C PHE A 144 -17.91 -13.35 9.64
N GLN A 145 -18.71 -13.01 10.64
CA GLN A 145 -19.95 -13.73 10.94
C GLN A 145 -20.96 -13.52 9.80
N GLN A 146 -21.56 -14.61 9.34
CA GLN A 146 -22.59 -14.58 8.30
C GLN A 146 -23.69 -15.60 8.63
N GLY A 147 -24.80 -15.10 9.18
CA GLY A 147 -25.88 -15.97 9.65
C GLY A 147 -25.41 -16.87 10.80
N ASN A 148 -25.40 -18.19 10.58
CA ASN A 148 -24.92 -19.18 11.56
C ASN A 148 -23.51 -19.69 11.27
N GLY A 149 -22.82 -19.12 10.28
CA GLY A 149 -21.48 -19.53 9.87
C GLY A 149 -20.55 -18.32 9.74
N THR A 150 -19.40 -18.54 9.11
CA THR A 150 -18.43 -17.49 8.82
C THR A 150 -18.09 -17.45 7.33
N ALA A 151 -17.67 -16.29 6.86
CA ALA A 151 -17.22 -16.05 5.50
C ALA A 151 -16.11 -14.99 5.49
N THR A 152 -15.27 -14.99 4.47
CA THR A 152 -14.28 -13.93 4.24
C THR A 152 -14.88 -12.81 3.40
N ALA A 153 -14.18 -11.67 3.32
CA ALA A 153 -14.55 -10.62 2.39
C ALA A 153 -14.33 -11.09 0.94
N ALA A 154 -15.20 -10.67 0.04
CA ALA A 154 -15.16 -11.01 -1.37
C ALA A 154 -15.35 -9.77 -2.24
N ALA A 155 -14.82 -9.81 -3.47
CA ALA A 155 -15.05 -8.74 -4.43
C ALA A 155 -16.56 -8.53 -4.67
N GLY A 156 -17.00 -7.28 -4.65
CA GLY A 156 -18.40 -6.89 -4.69
C GLY A 156 -19.00 -6.56 -3.32
N ASP A 157 -18.38 -7.03 -2.23
CA ASP A 157 -18.79 -6.62 -0.88
C ASP A 157 -18.52 -5.12 -0.68
N SER A 158 -19.35 -4.47 0.15
CA SER A 158 -19.02 -3.16 0.70
C SER A 158 -19.35 -3.13 2.17
N PHE A 159 -18.43 -2.61 2.98
CA PHE A 159 -18.55 -2.57 4.43
C PHE A 159 -18.72 -1.13 4.92
N THR A 160 -19.57 -0.96 5.93
CA THR A 160 -19.56 0.23 6.78
C THR A 160 -18.80 -0.13 8.05
N ALA A 161 -17.70 0.57 8.29
CA ALA A 161 -16.99 0.52 9.56
C ALA A 161 -17.56 1.61 10.47
N VAL A 162 -17.97 1.22 11.67
CA VAL A 162 -18.48 2.11 12.70
C VAL A 162 -17.55 1.99 13.89
N THR A 163 -17.01 3.12 14.33
CA THR A 163 -16.20 3.18 15.55
C THR A 163 -16.94 4.02 16.56
N THR A 164 -17.10 3.50 17.77
CA THR A 164 -17.69 4.24 18.89
C THR A 164 -16.66 4.37 19.99
N VAL A 165 -16.49 5.59 20.47
CA VAL A 165 -15.72 5.90 21.68
C VAL A 165 -16.69 6.22 22.80
N THR A 166 -16.56 5.55 23.93
CA THR A 166 -17.38 5.78 25.13
C THR A 166 -16.57 6.53 26.18
N ASP A 167 -17.02 7.73 26.55
CA ASP A 167 -16.43 8.49 27.65
C ASP A 167 -16.93 7.99 29.00
N SER A 168 -16.09 7.21 29.68
CA SER A 168 -16.37 6.66 31.00
C SER A 168 -16.42 7.72 32.12
N VAL A 169 -15.89 8.93 31.88
CA VAL A 169 -15.84 10.07 32.82
C VAL A 169 -17.09 10.94 32.70
N THR A 170 -17.65 11.09 31.50
CA THR A 170 -18.87 11.88 31.23
C THR A 170 -20.12 11.00 31.16
N ASP A 171 -20.40 10.23 32.22
CA ASP A 171 -21.63 9.41 32.34
C ASP A 171 -21.89 8.45 31.15
N GLY A 172 -20.84 8.05 30.42
CA GLY A 172 -20.95 7.13 29.28
C GLY A 172 -21.40 7.77 27.96
N GLU A 173 -21.12 9.06 27.73
CA GLU A 173 -21.36 9.68 26.42
C GLU A 173 -20.63 8.93 25.30
N ASN A 174 -21.31 8.73 24.17
CA ASN A 174 -20.79 7.99 23.01
C ASN A 174 -20.52 8.93 21.84
N TYR A 175 -19.32 8.82 21.28
CA TYR A 175 -18.90 9.50 20.07
C TYR A 175 -18.72 8.47 18.96
N THR A 176 -19.59 8.51 17.95
CA THR A 176 -19.59 7.54 16.86
C THR A 176 -19.14 8.17 15.57
N GLN A 177 -18.15 7.54 14.93
CA GLN A 177 -17.71 7.83 13.57
C GLN A 177 -17.98 6.65 12.66
N GLN A 178 -18.16 6.93 11.37
CA GLN A 178 -18.37 5.88 10.38
C GLN A 178 -17.67 6.19 9.06
N THR A 179 -17.23 5.15 8.39
CA THR A 179 -16.65 5.21 7.05
C THR A 179 -17.07 3.99 6.24
N ARG A 180 -16.84 4.02 4.92
CA ARG A 180 -17.22 2.94 4.01
C ARG A 180 -16.10 2.64 3.03
N PHE A 181 -15.95 1.36 2.73
CA PHE A 181 -15.11 0.90 1.63
C PHE A 181 -15.79 -0.25 0.88
N GLY A 182 -15.49 -0.35 -0.41
CA GLY A 182 -15.84 -1.49 -1.25
C GLY A 182 -14.66 -2.46 -1.36
N VAL A 183 -14.95 -3.73 -1.59
CA VAL A 183 -13.97 -4.77 -1.87
C VAL A 183 -14.02 -5.07 -3.37
N VAL A 184 -12.87 -5.03 -4.05
CA VAL A 184 -12.77 -5.22 -5.50
C VAL A 184 -11.82 -6.35 -5.86
N GLU A 185 -11.97 -6.89 -7.06
CA GLU A 185 -11.01 -7.88 -7.56
C GLU A 185 -9.61 -7.25 -7.72
N PRO A 186 -8.54 -7.97 -7.33
CA PRO A 186 -7.18 -7.59 -7.69
C PRO A 186 -7.04 -7.58 -9.21
N LYS A 187 -6.61 -6.45 -9.77
CA LYS A 187 -6.54 -6.27 -11.22
C LYS A 187 -5.38 -5.37 -11.61
N VAL A 188 -4.78 -5.67 -12.76
CA VAL A 188 -3.80 -4.83 -13.44
C VAL A 188 -4.25 -4.63 -14.88
N ARG A 189 -4.06 -3.43 -15.42
CA ARG A 189 -4.29 -3.12 -16.84
C ARG A 189 -3.23 -2.16 -17.34
N PHE A 190 -2.73 -2.37 -18.55
CA PHE A 190 -1.93 -1.36 -19.22
C PHE A 190 -2.77 -0.11 -19.53
N THR A 191 -2.15 1.06 -19.38
CA THR A 191 -2.79 2.36 -19.67
C THR A 191 -2.71 2.69 -21.14
N ASP A 192 -1.65 2.23 -21.79
CA ASP A 192 -1.35 2.40 -23.20
C ASP A 192 -1.45 1.06 -23.94
N ASP A 193 -1.36 1.13 -25.27
CA ASP A 193 -1.37 -0.06 -26.11
C ASP A 193 -0.10 -0.90 -25.84
N VAL A 194 -0.32 -2.18 -25.57
CA VAL A 194 0.72 -3.18 -25.29
C VAL A 194 0.92 -4.12 -26.48
N SER A 195 0.19 -3.90 -27.58
CA SER A 195 0.27 -4.77 -28.77
C SER A 195 1.47 -4.47 -29.66
N GLU A 196 2.10 -3.31 -29.52
CA GLU A 196 3.24 -2.90 -30.36
C GLU A 196 4.40 -2.35 -29.51
N ALA A 197 5.63 -2.73 -29.85
CA ALA A 197 6.85 -2.15 -29.30
C ALA A 197 7.90 -2.00 -30.41
N VAL A 198 8.74 -0.97 -30.35
CA VAL A 198 9.75 -0.77 -31.40
C VAL A 198 10.98 -1.64 -31.13
N ALA A 199 11.34 -2.48 -32.10
CA ALA A 199 12.57 -3.27 -32.06
C ALA A 199 13.80 -2.35 -32.01
N GLY A 200 14.77 -2.66 -31.14
CA GLY A 200 15.95 -1.82 -30.99
C GLY A 200 15.78 -0.64 -30.03
N GLU A 201 14.68 -0.56 -29.28
CA GLU A 201 14.42 0.55 -28.34
C GLU A 201 14.12 0.06 -26.92
N VAL A 202 14.03 1.02 -25.99
CA VAL A 202 13.56 0.79 -24.63
C VAL A 202 12.14 1.31 -24.53
N PHE A 203 11.23 0.49 -24.02
CA PHE A 203 9.83 0.82 -23.87
C PHE A 203 9.43 0.87 -22.39
N ASN A 204 8.61 1.85 -22.04
CA ASN A 204 8.03 1.96 -20.71
C ASN A 204 6.56 1.54 -20.81
N PHE A 205 6.18 0.49 -20.10
CA PHE A 205 4.79 0.11 -19.97
C PHE A 205 4.26 0.59 -18.63
N GLU A 206 3.26 1.46 -18.68
CA GLU A 206 2.54 1.92 -17.51
C GLU A 206 1.28 1.09 -17.30
N VAL A 207 1.02 0.75 -16.04
CA VAL A 207 -0.19 0.03 -15.63
C VAL A 207 -0.95 0.83 -14.58
N ALA A 208 -2.27 0.67 -14.60
CA ALA A 208 -3.15 1.01 -13.50
C ALA A 208 -3.61 -0.28 -12.80
N THR A 209 -3.74 -0.24 -11.48
CA THR A 209 -4.12 -1.40 -10.67
C THR A 209 -5.14 -1.06 -9.59
N THR A 210 -5.78 -2.07 -9.02
CA THR A 210 -6.59 -1.96 -7.79
C THR A 210 -5.80 -2.28 -6.52
N LEU A 211 -4.54 -2.71 -6.66
CA LEU A 211 -3.68 -3.10 -5.54
C LEU A 211 -3.20 -1.91 -4.73
N ALA A 212 -2.96 -2.15 -3.44
CA ALA A 212 -2.46 -1.16 -2.49
C ALA A 212 -1.12 -0.54 -2.93
N PRO A 213 -0.90 0.76 -2.64
CA PRO A 213 0.42 1.37 -2.73
C PRO A 213 1.48 0.56 -1.98
N GLY A 214 2.68 0.48 -2.55
CA GLY A 214 3.78 -0.34 -2.04
C GLY A 214 3.75 -1.80 -2.47
N THR A 215 2.68 -2.27 -3.12
CA THR A 215 2.63 -3.64 -3.64
C THR A 215 3.71 -3.86 -4.69
N SER A 216 4.48 -4.94 -4.55
CA SER A 216 5.53 -5.27 -5.52
C SER A 216 4.96 -6.04 -6.72
N LEU A 217 5.17 -5.51 -7.92
CA LEU A 217 4.79 -6.12 -9.18
C LEU A 217 6.04 -6.66 -9.89
N THR A 218 5.97 -7.90 -10.35
CA THR A 218 6.97 -8.53 -11.22
C THR A 218 6.40 -8.66 -12.62
N PHE A 219 6.97 -7.94 -13.57
CA PHE A 219 6.67 -8.02 -14.98
C PHE A 219 7.64 -9.01 -15.62
N SER A 220 7.11 -9.99 -16.36
CA SER A 220 7.93 -10.96 -17.09
C SER A 220 7.67 -10.82 -18.58
N LEU A 221 8.68 -10.39 -19.33
CA LEU A 221 8.65 -10.28 -20.79
C LEU A 221 9.29 -11.54 -21.39
N THR A 222 8.55 -12.26 -22.23
CA THR A 222 9.05 -13.45 -22.94
C THR A 222 8.98 -13.22 -24.45
N SER A 223 10.07 -13.54 -25.15
CA SER A 223 10.12 -13.58 -26.61
C SER A 223 9.40 -14.82 -27.14
N GLY A 224 8.58 -14.65 -28.18
CA GLY A 224 7.74 -15.70 -28.76
C GLY A 224 6.40 -15.89 -28.03
N HIS A 225 5.37 -16.27 -28.78
CA HIS A 225 4.00 -16.46 -28.28
C HIS A 225 3.86 -17.67 -27.35
N ASP A 226 4.59 -18.76 -27.61
CA ASP A 226 4.50 -20.02 -26.88
C ASP A 226 5.63 -20.16 -25.85
N ALA A 227 5.44 -19.51 -24.70
CA ALA A 227 6.38 -19.52 -23.58
C ALA A 227 6.42 -20.88 -22.83
N GLU A 228 7.06 -21.89 -23.41
CA GLU A 228 7.57 -23.04 -22.64
C GLU A 228 9.11 -23.12 -22.63
N THR A 229 9.82 -22.32 -23.45
CA THR A 229 11.30 -22.43 -23.57
C THR A 229 12.07 -21.10 -23.73
N GLY A 230 11.38 -19.96 -23.81
CA GLY A 230 12.03 -18.64 -23.87
C GLY A 230 12.55 -18.18 -22.51
N ALA A 231 13.72 -17.53 -22.47
CA ALA A 231 14.22 -16.90 -21.25
C ALA A 231 13.42 -15.61 -20.98
N ALA A 232 12.64 -15.60 -19.90
CA ALA A 232 11.91 -14.40 -19.50
C ALA A 232 12.87 -13.33 -18.95
N THR A 233 12.68 -12.09 -19.39
CA THR A 233 13.28 -10.91 -18.76
C THR A 233 12.32 -10.38 -17.71
N ASN A 234 12.77 -10.32 -16.46
CA ASN A 234 11.93 -9.88 -15.35
C ASN A 234 12.31 -8.48 -14.89
N VAL A 235 11.30 -7.65 -14.64
CA VAL A 235 11.45 -6.32 -14.08
C VAL A 235 10.51 -6.20 -12.90
N GLN A 236 11.05 -5.76 -11.76
CA GLN A 236 10.28 -5.52 -10.55
C GLN A 236 10.06 -4.03 -10.37
N THR A 237 8.84 -3.65 -10.00
CA THR A 237 8.44 -2.28 -9.69
C THR A 237 7.44 -2.29 -8.54
N THR A 238 7.08 -1.13 -8.02
CA THR A 238 6.15 -0.98 -6.91
C THR A 238 4.98 -0.09 -7.32
N VAL A 239 3.79 -0.43 -6.84
CA VAL A 239 2.59 0.40 -7.00
C VAL A 239 2.77 1.70 -6.21
N ASP A 240 2.51 2.83 -6.86
CA ASP A 240 2.56 4.16 -6.24
C ASP A 240 1.24 4.55 -5.55
N GLU A 241 1.21 5.73 -4.94
CA GLU A 241 0.04 6.28 -4.24
C GLU A 241 -1.18 6.52 -5.17
N ASN A 242 -0.96 6.57 -6.48
CA ASN A 242 -2.02 6.75 -7.48
C ASN A 242 -2.48 5.41 -8.09
N SER A 243 -2.11 4.30 -7.47
CA SER A 243 -2.39 2.94 -7.94
C SER A 243 -1.84 2.68 -9.35
N ARG A 244 -0.63 3.20 -9.62
CA ARG A 244 0.09 3.03 -10.89
C ARG A 244 1.45 2.41 -10.68
N ALA A 245 1.96 1.78 -11.73
CA ALA A 245 3.34 1.32 -11.79
C ALA A 245 3.87 1.38 -13.21
N THR A 246 5.18 1.56 -13.36
CA THR A 246 5.85 1.58 -14.66
C THR A 246 6.94 0.53 -14.70
N ALA A 247 6.93 -0.30 -15.74
CA ALA A 247 7.97 -1.28 -16.04
C ALA A 247 8.71 -0.89 -17.31
N GLN A 248 10.04 -0.94 -17.27
CA GLN A 248 10.88 -0.62 -18.41
C GLN A 248 11.51 -1.88 -19.00
N PHE A 249 11.25 -2.15 -20.28
CA PHE A 249 11.83 -3.28 -20.99
C PHE A 249 12.72 -2.82 -22.15
N SER A 250 13.75 -3.59 -22.43
CA SER A 250 14.61 -3.39 -23.58
C SER A 250 14.25 -4.37 -24.70
N PHE A 251 13.97 -3.83 -25.88
CA PHE A 251 13.72 -4.59 -27.11
C PHE A 251 14.94 -4.61 -28.05
N PHE A 252 16.16 -4.37 -27.54
CA PHE A 252 17.39 -4.38 -28.36
C PHE A 252 17.73 -5.74 -28.95
N THR A 253 17.23 -6.82 -28.35
CA THR A 253 17.45 -8.19 -28.81
C THR A 253 16.31 -8.72 -29.68
N TYR A 254 15.26 -7.94 -29.88
CA TYR A 254 14.09 -8.33 -30.65
C TYR A 254 14.24 -7.92 -32.11
N GLU A 255 13.84 -8.79 -33.03
CA GLU A 255 13.75 -8.50 -34.46
C GLU A 255 12.38 -7.94 -34.82
N ALA A 256 12.27 -7.15 -35.89
CA ALA A 256 10.96 -6.65 -36.34
C ALA A 256 10.01 -7.80 -36.72
N ASN A 257 8.74 -7.67 -36.31
CA ASN A 257 7.69 -8.69 -36.41
C ASN A 257 7.90 -9.88 -35.48
N GLU A 258 8.77 -9.77 -34.47
CA GLU A 258 8.89 -10.77 -33.41
C GLU A 258 7.77 -10.59 -32.38
N GLU A 259 7.04 -11.66 -32.12
CA GLU A 259 6.00 -11.70 -31.10
C GLU A 259 6.61 -11.73 -29.69
N TYR A 260 5.90 -11.13 -28.73
CA TYR A 260 6.25 -11.18 -27.32
C TYR A 260 5.01 -11.35 -26.46
N SER A 261 5.22 -11.84 -25.24
CA SER A 261 4.20 -11.87 -24.19
C SER A 261 4.71 -11.19 -22.92
N ILE A 262 3.81 -10.50 -22.23
CA ILE A 262 4.05 -9.91 -20.92
C ILE A 262 3.07 -10.55 -19.94
N THR A 263 3.61 -11.03 -18.82
CA THR A 263 2.82 -11.43 -17.65
C THR A 263 3.15 -10.51 -16.49
N VAL A 264 2.17 -10.26 -15.63
CA VAL A 264 2.35 -9.46 -14.41
C VAL A 264 1.91 -10.30 -13.23
N ALA A 265 2.80 -10.42 -12.25
CA ALA A 265 2.55 -11.12 -11.00
C ALA A 265 2.75 -10.17 -9.82
N ALA A 266 2.01 -10.42 -8.74
CA ALA A 266 2.19 -9.79 -7.45
C ALA A 266 2.27 -10.89 -6.39
N ASP A 267 3.09 -10.69 -5.36
CA ASP A 267 3.25 -11.72 -4.32
C ASP A 267 1.94 -11.94 -3.56
N GLY A 268 1.55 -13.20 -3.37
CA GLY A 268 0.27 -13.57 -2.73
C GLY A 268 -0.99 -13.22 -3.54
N VAL A 269 -0.88 -12.76 -4.80
CA VAL A 269 -2.04 -12.32 -5.59
C VAL A 269 -2.05 -12.94 -6.99
N GLU A 270 -3.19 -13.57 -7.32
CA GLU A 270 -3.44 -14.06 -8.67
C GLU A 270 -4.03 -12.95 -9.56
N LEU A 271 -3.25 -12.51 -10.56
CA LEU A 271 -3.68 -11.47 -11.50
C LEU A 271 -4.17 -12.03 -12.85
N GLY A 272 -3.85 -13.29 -13.17
CA GLY A 272 -4.49 -14.08 -14.23
C GLY A 272 -4.38 -13.57 -15.67
N ASN A 273 -3.60 -12.52 -15.94
CA ASN A 273 -3.56 -11.85 -17.24
C ASN A 273 -2.22 -12.05 -17.95
N THR A 274 -2.30 -12.36 -19.24
CA THR A 274 -1.17 -12.37 -20.17
C THR A 274 -1.53 -11.46 -21.33
N TRP A 275 -0.60 -10.58 -21.69
CA TRP A 275 -0.73 -9.67 -22.83
C TRP A 275 0.27 -10.07 -23.89
N THR A 276 -0.12 -9.92 -25.14
CA THR A 276 0.74 -10.27 -26.28
C THR A 276 0.87 -9.08 -27.20
N GLY A 277 2.06 -8.91 -27.77
CA GLY A 277 2.32 -7.90 -28.78
C GLY A 277 3.28 -8.40 -29.83
N THR A 278 3.53 -7.56 -30.82
CA THR A 278 4.49 -7.80 -31.90
C THR A 278 5.38 -6.58 -31.99
N THR A 279 6.68 -6.82 -32.16
CA THR A 279 7.61 -5.72 -32.36
C THR A 279 7.51 -5.16 -33.77
N VAL A 280 7.70 -3.85 -33.91
CA VAL A 280 7.71 -3.16 -35.20
C VAL A 280 9.11 -2.68 -35.53
N ALA A 281 9.40 -2.53 -36.83
CA ALA A 281 10.69 -1.99 -37.26
C ALA A 281 10.85 -0.54 -36.79
N PRO A 282 12.05 -0.11 -36.37
CA PRO A 282 12.31 1.28 -36.09
C PRO A 282 12.02 2.11 -37.34
N ALA A 283 11.40 3.28 -37.14
CA ALA A 283 11.14 4.20 -38.24
C ALA A 283 12.47 4.51 -38.94
N THR A 284 12.54 4.27 -40.25
CA THR A 284 13.67 4.77 -41.02
C THR A 284 13.63 6.28 -40.91
N PRO A 285 14.70 6.97 -40.48
CA PRO A 285 14.68 8.43 -40.43
C PRO A 285 14.33 8.91 -41.83
N GLU A 286 13.22 9.66 -41.95
CA GLU A 286 12.89 10.34 -43.19
C GLU A 286 14.08 11.23 -43.52
N ASN A 287 14.85 10.79 -44.50
CA ASN A 287 15.91 11.57 -45.08
C ASN A 287 15.21 12.82 -45.63
N ALA A 288 15.45 13.98 -45.02
CA ALA A 288 14.94 15.25 -45.48
C ALA A 288 15.18 15.32 -46.99
N THR A 289 14.10 15.34 -47.77
CA THR A 289 14.15 15.57 -49.20
C THR A 289 14.80 16.94 -49.39
N ALA A 290 16.11 16.94 -49.67
CA ALA A 290 16.78 18.11 -50.18
C ALA A 290 16.24 18.34 -51.59
N ASP A 291 15.20 19.15 -51.70
CA ASP A 291 14.79 19.74 -52.95
C ASP A 291 15.87 20.75 -53.38
N ALA A 292 16.80 20.25 -54.19
CA ALA A 292 17.70 21.07 -54.99
C ALA A 292 17.96 20.34 -56.30
N THR A 293 17.07 20.59 -57.25
CA THR A 293 17.34 20.44 -58.68
C THR A 293 18.60 21.25 -59.02
N GLU A 294 19.65 20.59 -59.53
CA GLU A 294 20.43 20.94 -60.74
C GLU A 294 21.59 19.92 -60.92
N GLU A 295 21.58 19.18 -62.03
CA GLU A 295 22.77 18.54 -62.60
C GLU A 295 23.80 19.63 -62.95
N PRO A 296 25.13 19.40 -62.80
CA PRO A 296 25.86 18.80 -63.92
C PRO A 296 27.14 17.98 -63.60
N THR A 297 27.39 17.01 -64.50
CA THR A 297 28.68 16.53 -65.05
C THR A 297 29.67 15.73 -64.19
N GLU A 298 30.04 14.57 -64.73
CA GLU A 298 31.04 13.61 -64.26
C GLU A 298 32.47 14.16 -64.12
N THR A 299 33.29 13.56 -63.23
CA THR A 299 34.60 12.95 -63.58
C THR A 299 35.10 12.07 -62.42
N SER A 300 35.53 10.85 -62.76
CA SER A 300 36.12 9.84 -61.86
C SER A 300 37.45 10.25 -61.19
N THR A 301 37.70 9.78 -59.95
CA THR A 301 39.05 9.33 -59.51
C THR A 301 39.02 8.49 -58.21
N SER A 302 39.37 7.22 -58.35
CA SER A 302 40.29 6.38 -57.54
C SER A 302 40.27 6.35 -55.98
N ALA A 303 40.00 5.13 -55.48
CA ALA A 303 40.67 4.40 -54.37
C ALA A 303 40.22 4.58 -52.89
N PRO A 304 40.43 3.54 -52.03
CA PRO A 304 39.51 3.12 -50.96
C PRO A 304 39.96 3.52 -49.54
N GLY A 305 39.05 3.55 -48.57
CA GLY A 305 39.38 3.81 -47.17
C GLY A 305 38.39 3.24 -46.16
N PHE A 306 38.85 2.26 -45.38
CA PHE A 306 38.26 1.80 -44.12
C PHE A 306 38.27 2.91 -43.05
N GLY A 307 37.29 2.91 -42.16
CA GLY A 307 37.30 3.65 -40.87
C GLY A 307 35.92 3.53 -40.22
N VAL A 308 35.67 2.61 -39.28
CA VAL A 308 35.99 2.72 -37.84
C VAL A 308 35.77 4.14 -37.31
N VAL A 309 34.65 4.34 -36.60
CA VAL A 309 34.56 5.41 -35.61
C VAL A 309 34.01 4.80 -34.33
N ALA A 310 34.88 4.87 -33.32
CA ALA A 310 34.66 4.43 -31.96
C ALA A 310 33.82 5.44 -31.18
N ALA A 311 33.28 4.96 -30.07
CA ALA A 311 32.50 5.65 -29.05
C ALA A 311 33.07 7.00 -28.60
N LEU A 312 32.18 7.93 -28.22
CA LEU A 312 32.46 8.96 -27.23
C LEU A 312 31.27 9.11 -26.27
N LEU A 313 31.45 8.57 -25.06
CA LEU A 313 30.68 8.88 -23.85
C LEU A 313 30.98 10.32 -23.42
N ALA A 314 29.93 11.11 -23.13
CA ALA A 314 30.05 12.36 -22.39
C ALA A 314 29.14 12.35 -21.17
N ILE A 315 29.78 12.23 -20.01
CA ILE A 315 29.27 12.48 -18.67
C ILE A 315 29.04 13.98 -18.50
N VAL A 316 27.84 14.40 -18.08
CA VAL A 316 27.63 15.69 -17.41
C VAL A 316 26.84 15.45 -16.13
N GLY A 317 27.52 15.62 -15.01
CA GLY A 317 26.94 15.66 -13.68
C GLY A 317 27.08 17.05 -13.05
N ALA A 318 26.15 17.32 -12.14
CA ALA A 318 26.17 18.28 -11.04
C ALA A 318 25.83 19.77 -11.31
N GLY A 319 24.77 20.22 -10.64
CA GLY A 319 24.88 21.36 -9.73
C GLY A 319 23.73 22.36 -9.73
N ALA A 320 22.82 22.27 -8.75
CA ALA A 320 22.30 23.43 -8.01
C ALA A 320 21.39 22.99 -6.83
N LEU A 321 22.01 22.67 -5.70
CA LEU A 321 21.42 22.89 -4.37
C LEU A 321 21.54 24.39 -4.06
N ALA A 322 20.43 25.05 -3.77
CA ALA A 322 20.42 26.38 -3.15
C ALA A 322 19.55 26.35 -1.90
N ARG A 323 20.21 26.23 -0.75
CA ARG A 323 19.70 26.50 0.60
C ARG A 323 19.96 27.98 0.88
N ARG A 324 19.02 28.71 1.48
CA ARG A 324 19.32 29.98 2.14
C ARG A 324 18.43 30.18 3.38
N GLU A 325 19.14 30.26 4.50
CA GLU A 325 18.86 30.94 5.80
C GLU A 325 17.43 30.97 6.33
#